data_AF-A0A6B3CL86-F1
#
_entry.id   AF-A0A6B3CL86-F1
#
_cell.length_a   1.000
_cell.length_b   1.000
_cell.length_c   1.000
_cell.angle_alpha   90.00
_cell.angle_beta   90.00
_cell.angle_gamma   90.00
#
_symmetry.space_group_name_H-M   'P 1'
#
loop_
_entity.id
_entity.type
_entity.pdbx_description
1 polymer ?
#
loop_
_entity_poly.entity_id
_entity_poly.type
_entity_poly.pdbx_seq_one_letter_code
_entity_poly.pdbx_strand_id
1 'polypeptide(L)' 'MAGTAGTPGTPRVLRAMNDRAALDLLLAHGPLSRTRIGKLTGLSKPTASQLLARLEAAGLVLAGGTTEGRP' A
#
# COMPACT_ATOMS: atom_id res chain seq x y z
N MET A 1 -12.51 23.02 2.57
CA MET A 1 -12.25 22.66 1.15
C MET A 1 -12.30 21.15 1.00
N ALA A 2 -13.51 20.59 0.86
CA ALA A 2 -13.75 19.16 0.79
C ALA A 2 -13.72 18.69 -0.67
N GLY A 3 -12.64 18.04 -1.07
CA GLY A 3 -12.42 17.55 -2.43
C GLY A 3 -12.71 16.05 -2.56
N THR A 4 -13.87 15.73 -3.13
CA THR A 4 -14.17 14.49 -3.87
C THR A 4 -14.13 13.17 -3.09
N ALA A 5 -15.19 12.87 -2.34
CA ALA A 5 -15.62 11.49 -2.17
C ALA A 5 -16.07 10.99 -3.55
N GLY A 6 -15.17 10.35 -4.29
CA GLY A 6 -15.47 9.80 -5.60
C GLY A 6 -16.62 8.80 -5.49
N THR A 7 -17.43 8.71 -6.55
CA THR A 7 -18.53 7.76 -6.63
C THR A 7 -18.06 6.35 -6.24
N PRO A 8 -18.74 5.67 -5.31
CA PRO A 8 -18.44 4.29 -4.94
C PRO A 8 -18.43 3.43 -6.22
N GLY A 9 -17.32 2.73 -6.46
CA GLY A 9 -17.12 1.92 -7.67
C GLY A 9 -16.18 2.51 -8.72
N THR A 10 -15.69 3.74 -8.56
CA THR A 10 -14.66 4.27 -9.47
C THR A 10 -13.26 3.73 -9.12
N PRO A 11 -12.41 3.40 -10.10
CA PRO A 11 -11.05 2.90 -9.86
C PRO A 11 -10.17 3.81 -8.99
N ARG A 12 -10.46 5.10 -8.95
CA ARG A 12 -9.75 6.09 -8.11
C ARG A 12 -10.06 5.93 -6.63
N VAL A 13 -11.31 5.65 -6.27
CA VAL A 13 -11.73 5.46 -4.87
C VAL A 13 -11.16 4.17 -4.31
N LEU A 14 -11.29 3.06 -5.06
CA LEU A 14 -10.71 1.78 -4.67
C LEU A 14 -9.19 1.89 -4.45
N ARG A 15 -8.51 2.69 -5.29
CA ARG A 15 -7.08 2.94 -5.15
C ARG A 15 -6.75 3.69 -3.87
N ALA A 16 -7.49 4.74 -3.53
CA ALA A 16 -7.32 5.48 -2.29
C ALA A 16 -7.61 4.62 -1.05
N MET A 17 -8.62 3.74 -1.11
CA MET A 17 -8.94 2.80 -0.03
C MET A 17 -7.79 1.79 0.18
N ASN A 18 -7.24 1.26 -0.90
CA ASN A 18 -6.10 0.35 -0.83
C ASN A 18 -4.85 1.04 -0.24
N ASP A 19 -4.53 2.25 -0.72
CA ASP A 19 -3.38 3.02 -0.26
C ASP A 19 -3.49 3.29 1.25
N ARG A 20 -4.69 3.62 1.74
CA ARG A 20 -4.96 3.79 3.17
C ARG A 20 -4.79 2.50 3.96
N ALA A 21 -5.36 1.38 3.50
CA ALA A 21 -5.22 0.09 4.18
C ALA A 21 -3.75 -0.34 4.32
N ALA A 22 -2.93 -0.09 3.30
CA ALA A 22 -1.50 -0.40 3.37
C ALA A 22 -0.72 0.48 4.34
N LEU A 23 -1.03 1.78 4.40
CA LEU A 23 -0.44 2.69 5.40
C LEU A 23 -0.84 2.30 6.82
N ASP A 24 -2.12 1.98 7.04
CA ASP A 24 -2.62 1.55 8.34
C ASP A 24 -1.89 0.27 8.80
N LEU A 25 -1.62 -0.68 7.90
CA LEU A 25 -0.84 -1.88 8.21
C LEU A 25 0.62 -1.56 8.56
N LEU A 26 1.25 -0.64 7.85
CA LEU A 26 2.62 -0.20 8.15
C LEU A 26 2.71 0.51 9.49
N LEU A 27 1.69 1.29 9.85
CA LEU A 27 1.61 1.94 11.17
C LEU A 27 1.35 0.93 12.28
N ALA A 28 0.49 -0.07 12.06
CA ALA A 28 0.12 -1.06 13.06
C ALA A 28 1.20 -2.13 13.29
N HIS A 29 1.92 -2.54 12.25
CA HIS A 29 2.90 -3.63 12.32
C HIS A 29 4.36 -3.18 12.18
N GLY A 30 4.61 -1.90 11.85
CA GLY A 30 5.94 -1.41 11.52
C GLY A 30 6.40 -1.84 10.11
N PRO A 31 7.73 -1.93 9.87
CA PRO A 31 8.27 -2.30 8.56
C PRO A 31 7.76 -3.67 8.08
N LEU A 32 7.07 -3.68 6.93
CA LEU A 32 6.57 -4.91 6.31
C LEU A 32 7.15 -5.10 4.92
N SER A 33 7.42 -6.37 4.56
CA SER A 33 7.82 -6.71 3.20
C SER A 33 6.64 -6.56 2.23
N ARG A 34 6.95 -6.25 0.96
CA ARG A 34 5.93 -6.07 -0.10
C ARG A 34 4.96 -7.25 -0.20
N THR A 35 5.48 -8.48 -0.03
CA THR A 35 4.69 -9.71 -0.05
C THR A 35 3.75 -9.81 1.16
N ARG A 36 4.20 -9.39 2.35
CA ARG A 36 3.37 -9.44 3.56
C ARG A 36 2.26 -8.39 3.52
N ILE A 37 2.55 -7.21 2.97
CA ILE A 37 1.52 -6.18 2.71
C ILE A 37 0.45 -6.77 1.78
N GLY A 38 0.82 -7.35 0.64
CA GLY A 38 -0.16 -7.97 -0.28
C GLY A 38 -1.02 -9.07 0.37
N LYS A 39 -0.41 -9.92 1.21
CA LYS A 39 -1.15 -10.94 1.97
C LYS A 39 -2.13 -10.36 2.98
N LEU A 40 -1.72 -9.33 3.74
CA LEU A 40 -2.53 -8.72 4.78
C LEU A 40 -3.63 -7.82 4.22
N THR A 41 -3.39 -7.13 3.11
CA THR A 41 -4.41 -6.34 2.40
C THR A 41 -5.32 -7.19 1.52
N GLY A 42 -5.01 -8.47 1.29
CA GLY A 42 -5.71 -9.33 0.32
C GLY A 42 -5.53 -8.88 -1.13
N LEU A 43 -4.49 -8.09 -1.42
CA LEU A 43 -4.23 -7.55 -2.75
C LEU A 43 -3.39 -8.53 -3.57
N SER A 44 -3.67 -8.59 -4.87
CA SER A 44 -2.81 -9.33 -5.79
C SER A 44 -1.38 -8.77 -5.78
N LYS A 45 -0.38 -9.61 -6.08
CA LYS A 45 1.03 -9.20 -6.19
C LYS A 45 1.24 -7.96 -7.08
N PRO A 46 0.68 -7.85 -8.30
CA PRO A 46 0.85 -6.65 -9.11
C PRO A 46 0.16 -5.42 -8.50
N THR A 47 -1.00 -5.58 -7.85
CA THR A 47 -1.70 -4.47 -7.19
C THR A 47 -0.92 -3.94 -6.00
N ALA A 48 -0.40 -4.82 -5.15
CA ALA A 48 0.42 -4.45 -4.00
C ALA A 48 1.72 -3.76 -4.44
N SER A 49 2.40 -4.26 -5.48
CA SER A 49 3.60 -3.62 -6.03
C SER A 49 3.32 -2.21 -6.56
N GLN A 50 2.25 -2.05 -7.35
CA GLN A 50 1.86 -0.72 -7.87
C GLN A 50 1.45 0.24 -6.76
N LEU A 51 0.78 -0.26 -5.72
CA LEU A 51 0.43 0.53 -4.54
C LEU A 51 1.68 1.03 -3.83
N LEU A 52 2.64 0.15 -3.58
CA LEU A 52 3.86 0.52 -2.85
C LEU A 52 4.72 1.48 -3.65
N ALA A 53 4.84 1.28 -4.96
CA ALA A 53 5.52 2.22 -5.84
C ALA A 53 4.89 3.63 -5.81
N ARG A 54 3.56 3.73 -5.71
CA ARG A 54 2.88 5.03 -5.57
C ARG A 54 3.12 5.67 -4.21
N LEU A 55 3.02 4.90 -3.13
CA LEU A 55 3.28 5.42 -1.78
C LEU A 55 4.75 5.88 -1.65
N GLU A 56 5.67 5.17 -2.29
CA GLU A 56 7.09 5.49 -2.34
C GLU A 56 7.33 6.77 -3.16
N ALA A 57 6.72 6.89 -4.34
CA ALA A 57 6.76 8.10 -5.16
C ALA A 57 6.13 9.31 -4.46
N ALA A 58 5.15 9.09 -3.57
CA ALA A 58 4.55 10.13 -2.74
C ALA A 58 5.37 10.47 -1.48
N GLY A 59 6.48 9.77 -1.23
CA GLY A 59 7.32 9.96 -0.04
C GLY A 59 6.70 9.47 1.27
N LEU A 60 5.62 8.69 1.20
CA LEU A 60 4.89 8.19 2.37
C LEU A 60 5.51 6.92 2.95
N VAL A 61 6.22 6.15 2.13
CA VAL A 61 6.95 4.96 2.55
C VAL A 61 8.34 4.98 1.94
N LEU A 62 9.29 4.36 2.63
CA LEU A 62 10.64 4.16 2.14
C LEU A 62 10.88 2.67 1.98
N ALA A 63 11.57 2.28 0.91
CA ALA A 63 12.07 0.92 0.79
C ALA A 63 13.16 0.70 1.86
N GLY A 64 12.78 0.15 3.01
CA GLY A 64 13.73 -0.45 3.93
C GLY A 64 14.41 -1.59 3.19
N GLY A 65 15.73 -1.49 2.99
CA GLY A 65 16.51 -2.38 2.13
C GLY A 65 16.12 -3.86 2.28
N THR A 66 16.28 -4.62 1.19
CA THR A 66 15.89 -6.02 1.09
C THR A 66 16.22 -6.76 2.39
N THR A 67 15.20 -7.07 3.20
CA THR A 67 15.37 -8.13 4.20
C THR A 67 15.46 -9.40 3.38
N GLU A 68 16.66 -9.67 2.87
CA GLU A 68 17.01 -10.96 2.30
C GLU A 68 16.70 -11.95 3.41
N GLY A 69 15.66 -12.76 3.19
CA GLY A 69 15.44 -13.93 4.00
C GLY A 69 16.73 -14.72 3.93
N ARG A 70 17.46 -14.76 5.04
CA ARG A 70 18.64 -15.60 5.18
C ARG A 70 18.22 -17.04 4.85
N PRO A 71 19.01 -17.79 4.06
CA PRO A 71 18.76 -19.20 3.79
C PRO A 71 18.72 -20.04 5.06
#